data_AF-A0A2V7WWZ0-F1
#
_entry.id   AF-A0A2V7WWZ0-F1
#
_cell.length_a   1.000
_cell.length_b   1.000
_cell.length_c   1.000
_cell.angle_alpha   90.00
_cell.angle_beta   90.00
_cell.angle_gamma   90.00
#
_symmetry.space_group_name_H-M   'P 1'
#
loop_
_entity.id
_entity.type
_entity.pdbx_description
1 polymer ?
#
loop_
_entity_poly.entity_id
_entity_poly.type
_entity_poly.pdbx_seq_one_letter_code
_entity_poly.pdbx_strand_id
1 'polypeptide(L)'
;MTDREFFQVRRQAERDVFLRVIRAMPAGRLDYKPHERSPSAADLLATLVSEHGICGDLVMNGRCEYKVDPVAGVEEAARAFERHWDDLDRKVAALDDAGWTRKGQFFAGGKMMLEQPIGEFLWFILFDAIHHRG
;
A
#
# COMPACT_ATOMS: atom_id res chain seq x y z
N MET A 1 9.45 17.20 -14.27
CA MET A 1 8.77 16.23 -13.42
C MET A 1 8.31 15.08 -14.30
N THR A 2 8.95 13.93 -14.18
CA THR A 2 8.48 12.67 -14.80
C THR A 2 7.27 12.14 -14.04
N ASP A 3 6.56 11.15 -14.62
CA ASP A 3 5.44 10.49 -13.94
C ASP A 3 5.87 9.87 -12.59
N ARG A 4 7.05 9.24 -12.55
CA ARG A 4 7.66 8.71 -11.32
C ARG A 4 7.91 9.81 -10.28
N GLU A 5 8.48 10.94 -10.69
CA GLU A 5 8.72 12.07 -9.78
C GLU A 5 7.39 12.65 -9.27
N PHE A 6 6.37 12.74 -10.13
CA PHE A 6 5.03 13.18 -9.73
C PHE A 6 4.38 12.21 -8.73
N PHE A 7 4.50 10.91 -8.96
CA PHE A 7 4.05 9.88 -8.03
C PHE A 7 4.68 10.06 -6.65
N GLN A 8 5.99 10.28 -6.56
CA GLN A 8 6.68 10.51 -5.29
C GLN A 8 6.19 11.78 -4.59
N VAL A 9 6.02 12.88 -5.32
CA VAL A 9 5.46 14.13 -4.77
C VAL A 9 4.06 13.90 -4.21
N ARG A 10 3.21 13.14 -4.93
CA ARG A 10 1.87 12.80 -4.43
C ARG A 10 1.93 11.91 -3.21
N ARG A 11 2.79 10.90 -3.18
CA ARG A 11 2.97 10.05 -2.00
C ARG A 11 3.37 10.85 -0.76
N GLN A 12 4.37 11.72 -0.88
CA GLN A 12 4.79 12.56 0.24
C GLN A 12 3.63 13.40 0.82
N ALA A 13 2.74 13.90 -0.03
CA ALA A 13 1.58 14.66 0.40
C ALA A 13 0.51 13.81 1.14
N GLU A 14 0.43 12.51 0.87
CA GLU A 14 -0.59 11.62 1.45
C GLU A 14 -0.14 10.95 2.75
N ARG A 15 1.17 10.72 2.96
CA ARG A 15 1.73 9.92 4.07
C ARG A 15 1.16 10.33 5.44
N ASP A 16 1.27 11.60 5.79
CA ASP A 16 0.82 12.11 7.08
C ASP A 16 -0.71 12.14 7.19
N VAL A 17 -1.43 12.20 6.06
CA VAL A 17 -2.89 12.11 6.04
C VAL A 17 -3.33 10.72 6.45
N PHE A 18 -2.70 9.68 5.90
CA PHE A 18 -2.95 8.29 6.30
C PHE A 18 -2.62 8.04 7.76
N LEU A 19 -1.42 8.46 8.20
CA LEU A 19 -1.00 8.26 9.60
C LEU A 19 -1.93 8.93 10.60
N ARG A 20 -2.47 10.12 10.28
CA ARG A 20 -3.48 10.78 11.12
C ARG A 20 -4.77 9.98 11.21
N VAL A 21 -5.27 9.44 10.09
CA VAL A 21 -6.51 8.65 10.08
C VAL A 21 -6.32 7.33 10.83
N ILE A 22 -5.23 6.61 10.57
CA ILE A 22 -4.91 5.36 11.26
C ILE A 22 -4.85 5.60 12.77
N ARG A 23 -4.08 6.60 13.23
CA ARG A 23 -3.93 6.91 14.67
C ARG A 23 -5.19 7.46 15.32
N ALA A 24 -6.16 7.94 14.54
CA ALA A 24 -7.45 8.40 15.06
C ALA A 24 -8.44 7.25 15.34
N MET A 25 -8.13 6.02 14.90
CA MET A 25 -9.01 4.88 15.12
C MET A 25 -9.07 4.49 16.60
N PRO A 26 -10.25 4.12 17.14
CA PRO A 26 -10.36 3.73 18.54
C PRO A 26 -9.68 2.35 18.77
N ALA A 27 -8.63 2.32 19.61
CA ALA A 27 -7.79 1.14 19.83
C ALA A 27 -8.55 -0.14 20.26
N GLY A 28 -9.72 -0.01 20.89
CA GLY A 28 -10.56 -1.14 21.32
C GLY A 28 -11.74 -1.47 20.41
N ARG A 29 -11.75 -0.98 19.15
CA ARG A 29 -12.88 -1.12 18.21
C ARG A 29 -12.44 -1.62 16.84
N LEU A 30 -11.38 -2.43 16.77
CA LEU A 30 -10.89 -2.99 15.51
C LEU A 30 -11.82 -4.05 14.89
N ASP A 31 -12.74 -4.59 15.70
CA ASP A 31 -13.84 -5.45 15.26
C ASP A 31 -15.01 -4.68 14.63
N TYR A 32 -15.00 -3.34 14.69
CA TYR A 32 -16.07 -2.51 14.15
C TYR A 32 -16.27 -2.75 12.66
N LYS A 33 -17.55 -2.88 12.27
CA LYS A 33 -18.01 -2.98 10.88
C LYS A 33 -19.17 -2.01 10.69
N PRO A 34 -19.18 -1.17 9.63
CA PRO A 34 -20.33 -0.32 9.35
C PRO A 34 -21.55 -1.14 8.88
N HIS A 35 -21.31 -2.30 8.26
CA HIS A 35 -22.32 -3.28 7.86
C HIS A 35 -21.73 -4.69 7.93
N GLU A 36 -22.56 -5.73 8.12
CA GLU A 36 -22.09 -7.13 8.26
C GLU A 36 -21.27 -7.64 7.05
N ARG A 37 -21.54 -7.10 5.86
CA ARG A 37 -20.86 -7.42 4.60
C ARG A 37 -19.60 -6.59 4.36
N SER A 38 -19.37 -5.56 5.14
CA SER A 38 -18.16 -4.74 5.03
C SER A 38 -16.97 -5.46 5.70
N PRO A 39 -15.72 -5.13 5.33
CA PRO A 39 -14.56 -5.49 6.14
C PRO A 39 -14.63 -4.86 7.52
N SER A 40 -13.94 -5.46 8.50
CA SER A 40 -13.72 -4.83 9.80
C SER A 40 -12.66 -3.74 9.73
N ALA A 41 -12.61 -2.90 10.76
CA ALA A 41 -11.52 -1.94 10.96
C ALA A 41 -10.14 -2.61 10.97
N ALA A 42 -10.01 -3.82 11.54
CA ALA A 42 -8.79 -4.62 11.50
C ALA A 42 -8.43 -5.04 10.07
N ASP A 43 -9.41 -5.52 9.30
CA ASP A 43 -9.20 -5.97 7.93
C ASP A 43 -8.71 -4.82 7.04
N LEU A 44 -9.34 -3.64 7.15
CA LEU A 44 -8.92 -2.45 6.39
C LEU A 44 -7.51 -1.98 6.75
N LEU A 45 -7.16 -1.97 8.05
CA LEU A 45 -5.81 -1.63 8.47
C LEU A 45 -4.78 -2.64 7.95
N ALA A 46 -5.09 -3.93 8.02
CA ALA A 46 -4.21 -4.99 7.53
C ALA A 46 -3.96 -4.82 6.02
N THR A 47 -5.00 -4.55 5.23
CA THR A 47 -4.89 -4.24 3.80
C THR A 47 -3.99 -3.03 3.55
N LEU A 48 -4.31 -1.87 4.16
CA LEU A 48 -3.54 -0.63 3.97
C LEU A 48 -2.05 -0.77 4.34
N VAL A 49 -1.74 -1.50 5.41
CA VAL A 49 -0.36 -1.76 5.84
C VAL A 49 0.36 -2.65 4.83
N SER A 50 -0.31 -3.72 4.38
CA SER A 50 0.32 -4.77 3.56
C SER A 50 0.56 -4.33 2.12
N GLU A 51 -0.33 -3.54 1.54
CA GLU A 51 -0.26 -3.09 0.14
C GLU A 51 1.04 -2.36 -0.20
N HIS A 52 1.52 -1.48 0.69
CA HIS A 52 2.80 -0.79 0.46
C HIS A 52 4.00 -1.74 0.55
N GLY A 53 3.94 -2.76 1.42
CA GLY A 53 4.95 -3.82 1.46
C GLY A 53 4.98 -4.64 0.17
N ILE A 54 3.80 -5.05 -0.31
CA ILE A 54 3.61 -5.79 -1.57
C ILE A 54 4.15 -4.98 -2.77
N CYS A 55 3.87 -3.68 -2.82
CA CYS A 55 4.45 -2.78 -3.81
C CYS A 55 5.98 -2.71 -3.72
N GLY A 56 6.53 -2.72 -2.50
CA GLY A 56 7.97 -2.79 -2.27
C GLY A 56 8.60 -4.03 -2.89
N ASP A 57 7.94 -5.19 -2.79
CA ASP A 57 8.38 -6.43 -3.43
C ASP A 57 8.28 -6.37 -4.96
N LEU A 58 7.21 -5.77 -5.48
CA LEU A 58 7.03 -5.57 -6.92
C LEU A 58 8.16 -4.73 -7.50
N VAL A 59 8.49 -3.61 -6.85
CA VAL A 59 9.57 -2.70 -7.30
C VAL A 59 10.91 -3.42 -7.32
N MET A 60 11.22 -4.20 -6.28
CA MET A 60 12.51 -4.90 -6.19
C MET A 60 12.60 -6.06 -7.17
N ASN A 61 11.59 -6.92 -7.20
CA ASN A 61 11.69 -8.24 -7.83
C ASN A 61 11.02 -8.29 -9.21
N GLY A 62 10.25 -7.25 -9.59
CA GLY A 62 9.36 -7.30 -10.75
C GLY A 62 8.15 -8.23 -10.54
N ARG A 63 7.97 -8.74 -9.31
CA ARG A 63 6.90 -9.65 -8.93
C ARG A 63 6.53 -9.46 -7.47
N CYS A 64 5.24 -9.53 -7.15
CA CYS A 64 4.74 -9.60 -5.80
C CYS A 64 3.57 -10.60 -5.67
N GLU A 65 3.25 -10.97 -4.43
CA GLU A 65 2.13 -11.83 -4.08
C GLU A 65 1.22 -11.07 -3.11
N TYR A 66 -0.09 -11.19 -3.30
CA TYR A 66 -1.06 -10.67 -2.36
C TYR A 66 -0.99 -11.47 -1.06
N LYS A 67 -0.40 -10.86 -0.05
CA LYS A 67 -0.31 -11.40 1.29
C LYS A 67 -0.60 -10.29 2.29
N VAL A 68 -1.70 -10.45 3.00
CA VAL A 68 -2.11 -9.54 4.06
C VAL A 68 -1.75 -10.15 5.40
N ASP A 69 -0.87 -9.47 6.13
CA ASP A 69 -0.52 -9.86 7.50
C ASP A 69 -1.49 -9.17 8.48
N PRO A 70 -2.02 -9.88 9.48
CA PRO A 70 -2.95 -9.31 10.45
C PRO A 70 -2.26 -8.26 11.32
N VAL A 71 -3.01 -7.24 11.73
CA VAL A 71 -2.54 -6.21 12.67
C VAL A 71 -3.14 -6.47 14.05
N ALA A 72 -2.34 -6.33 15.12
CA ALA A 72 -2.82 -6.54 16.49
C ALA A 72 -3.31 -5.25 17.16
N GLY A 73 -2.97 -4.07 16.63
CA GLY A 73 -3.39 -2.79 17.19
C GLY A 73 -3.11 -1.58 16.30
N VAL A 74 -3.79 -0.47 16.59
CA VAL A 74 -3.69 0.78 15.83
C VAL A 74 -2.26 1.32 15.78
N GLU A 75 -1.57 1.39 16.92
CA GLU A 75 -0.20 1.92 16.99
C GLU A 75 0.82 1.02 16.30
N GLU A 76 0.61 -0.30 16.34
CA GLU A 76 1.43 -1.24 15.59
C GLU A 76 1.23 -1.06 14.08
N ALA A 77 -0.04 -1.00 13.64
CA ALA A 77 -0.40 -0.76 12.25
C ALA A 77 0.18 0.56 11.74
N ALA A 78 0.09 1.65 12.51
CA ALA A 78 0.66 2.95 12.15
C ALA A 78 2.18 2.86 11.93
N ARG A 79 2.91 2.20 12.84
CA ARG A 79 4.36 2.01 12.69
C ARG A 79 4.71 1.12 11.51
N ALA A 80 3.93 0.07 11.25
CA ALA A 80 4.14 -0.82 10.11
C ALA A 80 3.88 -0.11 8.79
N PHE A 81 2.76 0.61 8.70
CA PHE A 81 2.42 1.47 7.56
C PHE A 81 3.54 2.46 7.27
N GLU A 82 4.00 3.18 8.30
CA GLU A 82 5.09 4.17 8.16
C GLU A 82 6.37 3.54 7.58
N ARG A 83 6.78 2.39 8.12
CA ARG A 83 7.95 1.67 7.62
C ARG A 83 7.80 1.22 6.17
N HIS A 84 6.66 0.63 5.81
CA HIS A 84 6.41 0.17 4.43
C HIS A 84 6.31 1.33 3.45
N TRP A 85 5.72 2.44 3.89
CA TRP A 85 5.64 3.67 3.11
C TRP A 85 7.03 4.21 2.78
N ASP A 86 7.86 4.39 3.79
CA ASP A 86 9.21 4.95 3.64
C ASP A 86 10.12 4.01 2.85
N ASP A 87 9.99 2.70 3.05
CA ASP A 87 10.73 1.71 2.28
C ASP A 87 10.36 1.74 0.79
N LEU A 88 9.06 1.79 0.47
CA LEU A 88 8.60 1.91 -0.91
C LEU A 88 9.06 3.23 -1.55
N ASP A 89 8.99 4.36 -0.83
CA ASP A 89 9.44 5.66 -1.34
C ASP A 89 10.94 5.64 -1.70
N ARG A 90 11.78 5.03 -0.86
CA ARG A 90 13.20 4.84 -1.16
C ARG A 90 13.42 3.97 -2.39
N LYS A 91 12.69 2.86 -2.51
CA LYS A 91 12.81 1.93 -3.64
C LYS A 91 12.38 2.59 -4.95
N VAL A 92 11.29 3.35 -4.94
CA VAL A 92 10.83 4.10 -6.13
C VAL A 92 11.81 5.21 -6.50
N ALA A 93 12.42 5.89 -5.52
CA ALA A 93 13.44 6.89 -5.78
C ALA A 93 14.66 6.32 -6.53
N ALA A 94 14.98 5.05 -6.28
CA ALA A 94 16.09 4.35 -6.91
C ALA A 94 15.79 3.77 -8.30
N LEU A 95 14.52 3.75 -8.74
CA LEU A 95 14.17 3.31 -10.09
C LEU A 95 14.63 4.34 -11.14
N ASP A 96 15.10 3.85 -12.28
CA ASP A 96 15.20 4.63 -13.51
C ASP A 96 13.90 4.52 -14.33
N ASP A 97 13.84 5.22 -15.47
CA ASP A 97 12.65 5.22 -16.33
C ASP A 97 12.35 3.84 -16.93
N ALA A 98 13.38 3.04 -17.20
CA ALA A 98 13.22 1.66 -17.64
C ALA A 98 12.60 0.78 -16.54
N GLY A 99 13.05 0.94 -15.29
CA GLY A 99 12.52 0.26 -14.13
C GLY A 99 11.09 0.68 -13.77
N TRP A 100 10.73 1.93 -14.03
CA TRP A 100 9.35 2.42 -13.86
C TRP A 100 8.39 1.81 -14.88
N THR A 101 8.84 1.67 -16.13
CA THR A 101 7.99 1.23 -17.27
C THR A 101 8.03 -0.27 -17.52
N ARG A 102 8.98 -1.01 -16.93
CA ARG A 102 9.02 -2.48 -17.04
C ARG A 102 7.73 -3.08 -16.47
N LYS A 103 7.33 -4.22 -17.05
CA LYS A 103 6.21 -4.99 -16.54
C LYS A 103 6.53 -5.62 -15.20
N GLY A 104 5.62 -5.48 -14.25
CA GLY A 104 5.58 -6.20 -12.99
C GLY A 104 4.42 -7.19 -12.96
N GLN A 105 4.56 -8.25 -12.18
CA GLN A 105 3.57 -9.32 -12.07
C GLN A 105 3.00 -9.41 -10.65
N PHE A 106 1.68 -9.32 -10.54
CA PHE A 106 0.96 -9.46 -9.28
C PHE A 106 0.24 -10.81 -9.22
N PHE A 107 0.50 -11.56 -8.15
CA PHE A 107 -0.08 -12.88 -7.90
C PHE A 107 -1.02 -12.83 -6.70
N ALA A 108 -2.04 -13.70 -6.69
CA ALA A 108 -2.85 -13.98 -5.52
C ALA A 108 -3.14 -15.49 -5.44
N GLY A 109 -2.83 -16.11 -4.31
CA GLY A 109 -2.94 -17.56 -4.15
C GLY A 109 -2.08 -18.32 -5.16
N GLY A 110 -0.93 -17.77 -5.55
CA GLY A 110 -0.02 -18.35 -6.54
C GLY A 110 -0.48 -18.23 -7.99
N LYS A 111 -1.65 -17.62 -8.26
CA LYS A 111 -2.14 -17.34 -9.61
C LYS A 111 -1.81 -15.93 -10.03
N MET A 112 -1.29 -15.75 -11.25
CA MET A 112 -1.07 -14.41 -11.80
C MET A 112 -2.43 -13.74 -12.04
N MET A 113 -2.63 -12.60 -11.38
CA MET A 113 -3.87 -11.84 -11.46
C MET A 113 -3.74 -10.67 -12.43
N LEU A 114 -2.55 -10.06 -12.50
CA LEU A 114 -2.30 -8.90 -13.32
C LEU A 114 -0.83 -8.84 -13.75
N GLU A 115 -0.58 -8.35 -14.96
CA GLU A 115 0.73 -7.97 -15.47
C GLU A 115 0.62 -6.61 -16.15
N GLN A 116 1.30 -5.59 -15.62
CA GLN A 116 1.28 -4.22 -16.14
C GLN A 116 2.57 -3.47 -15.76
N PRO A 117 2.85 -2.29 -16.36
CA PRO A 117 3.98 -1.47 -15.93
C PRO A 117 4.00 -1.23 -14.42
N ILE A 118 5.18 -1.28 -13.79
CA ILE A 118 5.31 -1.10 -12.34
C ILE A 118 4.70 0.24 -11.91
N GLY A 119 5.00 1.32 -12.63
CA GLY A 119 4.44 2.64 -12.33
C GLY A 119 2.91 2.68 -12.33
N GLU A 120 2.27 2.02 -13.30
CA GLU A 120 0.80 1.93 -13.36
C GLU A 120 0.22 1.16 -12.17
N PHE A 121 0.87 0.06 -11.75
CA PHE A 121 0.46 -0.69 -10.57
C PHE A 121 0.64 0.11 -9.27
N LEU A 122 1.72 0.88 -9.17
CA LEU A 122 1.97 1.74 -8.02
C LEU A 122 0.92 2.86 -7.91
N TRP A 123 0.52 3.47 -9.02
CA TRP A 123 -0.59 4.42 -9.06
C TRP A 123 -1.92 3.78 -8.67
N PHE A 124 -2.21 2.58 -9.20
CA PHE A 124 -3.40 1.81 -8.86
C PHE A 124 -3.50 1.60 -7.34
N ILE A 125 -2.44 1.11 -6.69
CA ILE A 125 -2.43 0.89 -5.24
C ILE A 125 -2.49 2.20 -4.45
N LEU A 126 -1.88 3.29 -4.92
CA LEU A 126 -2.02 4.58 -4.23
C LEU A 126 -3.47 5.07 -4.24
N PHE A 127 -4.18 4.94 -5.37
CA PHE A 127 -5.59 5.32 -5.44
C PHE A 127 -6.49 4.38 -4.65
N ASP A 128 -6.20 3.09 -4.63
CA ASP A 128 -6.92 2.11 -3.83
C ASP A 128 -6.74 2.38 -2.32
N ALA A 129 -5.52 2.68 -1.87
CA ALA A 129 -5.28 3.10 -0.50
C ALA A 129 -6.05 4.39 -0.16
N ILE A 130 -6.08 5.37 -1.07
CA ILE A 130 -6.87 6.61 -0.89
C ILE A 130 -8.37 6.29 -0.80
N HIS A 131 -8.86 5.34 -1.59
CA HIS A 131 -10.23 4.85 -1.53
C HIS A 131 -10.53 4.22 -0.17
N HIS A 132 -9.65 3.35 0.35
CA HIS A 132 -9.81 2.70 1.65
C HIS A 132 -9.69 3.62 2.85
N ARG A 133 -9.01 4.77 2.71
CA ARG A 133 -8.96 5.81 3.75
C ARG A 133 -10.27 6.58 3.88
N GLY A 134 -11.01 6.74 2.78
CA GLY A 134 -12.27 7.50 2.72
C GLY A 134 -13.43 6.74 3.35
#